data_AF-A0A1V5DIX9-F1
#
_entry.id   AF-A0A1V5DIX9-F1
#
_cell.length_a   1.000
_cell.length_b   1.000
_cell.length_c   1.000
_cell.angle_alpha   90.00
_cell.angle_beta   90.00
_cell.angle_gamma   90.00
#
_symmetry.space_group_name_H-M   'P 1'
#
loop_
_entity.id
_entity.type
_entity.pdbx_description
1 polymer ?
#
loop_
_entity_poly.entity_id
_entity_poly.type
_entity_poly.pdbx_seq_one_letter_code
_entity_poly.pdbx_strand_id
1 'polypeptide(L)'
;MILSKLDRYQDKDKFLEELRKKAFDMEMQNHGCSQVVVQIFLDLFEENNVPLFMAASPFAAGMSLTGNNCGALVGGLMILGTAFGRKDIHEGMDGIIEGIRPCRKLVKYFQGAQHAVNCREITGVDLSDPKASEGYFAGGGLMKCSNIIADVVVYVADLLYEENKKRK
;
A
#
# COMPACT_ATOMS: atom_id res chain seq x y z
N MET A 1 0.88 1.87 14.74
CA MET A 1 -0.53 1.93 14.28
C MET A 1 -1.51 1.61 15.39
N ILE A 2 -2.06 2.63 16.06
CA ILE A 2 -3.11 2.46 17.08
C ILE A 2 -4.49 2.47 16.40
N LEU A 3 -5.13 1.31 16.25
CA LEU A 3 -6.38 1.17 15.48
C LEU A 3 -7.56 1.99 16.04
N SER A 4 -7.60 2.24 17.35
CA SER A 4 -8.67 3.05 17.96
C SER A 4 -8.68 4.50 17.47
N LYS A 5 -7.60 5.00 16.86
CA LYS A 5 -7.62 6.31 16.17
C LYS A 5 -8.63 6.35 15.02
N LEU A 6 -9.01 5.21 14.45
CA LEU A 6 -10.03 5.12 13.40
C LEU A 6 -11.44 5.43 13.92
N ASP A 7 -11.66 5.43 15.23
CA ASP A 7 -12.97 5.72 15.84
C ASP A 7 -13.46 7.14 15.58
N ARG A 8 -12.58 8.07 15.20
CA ARG A 8 -12.97 9.42 14.79
C ARG A 8 -13.73 9.45 13.46
N TYR A 9 -13.61 8.38 12.66
CA TYR A 9 -14.27 8.27 11.36
C TYR A 9 -15.59 7.49 11.50
N GLN A 10 -16.66 8.22 11.81
CA GLN A 10 -17.99 7.63 11.99
C GLN A 10 -18.65 7.24 10.66
N ASP A 11 -18.45 8.07 9.63
CA ASP A 11 -18.88 7.79 8.26
C ASP A 11 -17.74 7.09 7.50
N LYS A 12 -17.88 5.78 7.34
CA LYS A 12 -16.87 4.93 6.71
C LYS A 12 -16.72 5.25 5.22
N ASP A 13 -17.81 5.47 4.50
CA ASP A 13 -17.78 5.70 3.06
C ASP A 13 -17.10 7.03 2.74
N LYS A 14 -17.47 8.08 3.47
CA LYS A 14 -16.80 9.39 3.36
C LYS A 14 -15.31 9.30 3.69
N PHE A 15 -14.94 8.59 4.75
CA PHE A 15 -13.55 8.38 5.15
C PHE A 15 -12.72 7.68 4.06
N LEU A 16 -13.26 6.61 3.48
CA LEU A 16 -12.56 5.87 2.41
C LEU A 16 -12.43 6.72 1.14
N GLU A 17 -13.44 7.52 0.80
CA GLU A 17 -13.37 8.41 -0.36
C GLU A 17 -12.34 9.53 -0.18
N GLU A 18 -12.25 10.13 1.00
CA GLU A 18 -11.22 11.13 1.32
C GLU A 18 -9.80 10.54 1.22
N LEU A 19 -9.61 9.31 1.70
CA LEU A 19 -8.33 8.60 1.57
C LEU A 19 -8.00 8.25 0.11
N ARG A 20 -8.98 7.81 -0.68
CA ARG A 20 -8.83 7.53 -2.11
C ARG A 20 -8.27 8.76 -2.82
N LYS A 21 -8.92 9.91 -2.64
CA LYS A 21 -8.50 11.18 -3.24
C LYS A 21 -7.09 11.57 -2.78
N LYS A 22 -6.83 11.51 -1.47
CA LYS A 22 -5.52 11.88 -0.90
C LYS A 22 -4.39 11.02 -1.46
N ALA A 23 -4.59 9.70 -1.56
CA ALA A 23 -3.60 8.77 -2.08
C ALA A 23 -3.32 8.99 -3.57
N PHE A 24 -4.38 9.19 -4.36
CA PHE A 24 -4.25 9.51 -5.78
C PHE A 24 -3.46 10.81 -5.99
N ASP A 25 -3.86 11.90 -5.32
CA ASP A 25 -3.22 13.21 -5.45
C ASP A 25 -1.75 13.16 -5.00
N MET A 26 -1.45 12.44 -3.92
CA MET A 26 -0.09 12.32 -3.38
C MET A 26 0.85 11.61 -4.35
N GLU A 27 0.43 10.54 -5.04
CA GLU A 27 1.25 9.90 -6.09
C GLU A 27 1.45 10.83 -7.28
N MET A 28 0.39 11.51 -7.72
CA MET A 28 0.48 12.44 -8.85
C MET A 28 1.49 13.57 -8.59
N GLN A 29 1.66 13.98 -7.33
CA GLN A 29 2.53 15.07 -6.93
C GLN A 29 3.96 14.65 -6.56
N ASN A 30 4.11 13.50 -5.89
CA ASN A 30 5.37 13.13 -5.23
C ASN A 30 6.02 11.88 -5.80
N HIS A 31 5.25 11.04 -6.51
CA HIS A 31 5.67 9.70 -6.95
C HIS A 31 6.07 8.77 -5.78
N GLY A 32 6.44 7.54 -6.13
CA GLY A 32 6.96 6.57 -5.16
C GLY A 32 5.84 5.72 -4.54
N CYS A 33 5.25 4.86 -5.36
CA CYS A 33 4.06 4.07 -5.04
C CYS A 33 4.02 3.42 -3.64
N SER A 34 5.09 2.75 -3.20
CA SER A 34 5.17 2.16 -1.86
C SER A 34 5.26 3.21 -0.75
N GLN A 35 6.02 4.29 -0.98
CA GLN A 35 6.21 5.39 -0.04
C GLN A 35 4.91 6.19 0.13
N VAL A 36 4.16 6.44 -0.95
CA VAL A 36 2.85 7.10 -0.89
C VAL A 36 1.88 6.29 -0.05
N VAL A 37 1.77 4.97 -0.28
CA VAL A 37 0.92 4.13 0.58
C VAL A 37 1.35 4.25 2.03
N VAL A 38 2.64 4.11 2.34
CA VAL A 38 3.13 4.21 3.72
C VAL A 38 2.85 5.59 4.33
N GLN A 39 3.10 6.67 3.60
CA GLN A 39 2.90 8.04 4.08
C GLN A 39 1.43 8.33 4.37
N ILE A 40 0.50 7.86 3.53
CA ILE A 40 -0.93 8.00 3.79
C ILE A 40 -1.32 7.42 5.15
N PHE A 41 -0.79 6.24 5.48
CA PHE A 41 -1.09 5.60 6.77
C PHE A 41 -0.34 6.24 7.93
N LEU A 42 0.90 6.70 7.74
CA LEU A 42 1.59 7.51 8.75
C LEU A 42 0.80 8.77 9.10
N ASP A 43 0.28 9.49 8.11
CA ASP A 43 -0.58 10.65 8.32
C ASP A 43 -1.91 10.25 9.00
N LEU A 44 -2.54 9.16 8.54
CA LEU A 44 -3.81 8.68 9.08
C LEU A 44 -3.73 8.37 10.58
N PHE A 45 -2.61 7.79 11.01
CA PHE A 45 -2.35 7.44 12.40
C PHE A 45 -1.54 8.51 13.16
N GLU A 46 -1.20 9.62 12.51
CA GLU A 46 -0.38 10.72 13.05
C GLU A 46 0.95 10.20 13.65
N GLU A 47 1.62 9.32 12.93
CA GLU A 47 2.89 8.71 13.33
C GLU A 47 4.04 9.34 12.55
N ASN A 48 5.04 9.87 13.26
CA ASN A 48 6.30 10.30 12.64
C ASN A 48 7.30 9.13 12.64
N ASN A 49 7.27 8.31 11.59
CA ASN A 49 8.13 7.13 11.45
C ASN A 49 8.98 7.22 10.17
N VAL A 50 9.98 8.10 10.20
CA VAL A 50 10.94 8.28 9.10
C VAL A 50 11.62 6.97 8.67
N PRO A 51 12.07 6.08 9.59
CA PRO A 51 12.65 4.81 9.19
C PRO A 51 11.72 3.94 8.34
N LEU A 52 10.42 3.84 8.69
CA LEU A 52 9.45 3.07 7.90
C LEU A 52 9.24 3.66 6.50
N PHE A 53 9.14 5.00 6.42
CA PHE A 53 9.01 5.70 5.14
C PHE A 53 10.23 5.47 4.24
N MET A 54 11.45 5.61 4.79
CA MET A 54 12.69 5.35 4.04
C MET A 54 12.80 3.89 3.60
N ALA A 55 12.43 2.94 4.47
CA ALA A 55 12.47 1.51 4.17
C ALA A 55 11.52 1.11 3.03
N ALA A 56 10.50 1.92 2.73
CA ALA A 56 9.57 1.68 1.62
C ALA A 56 10.15 2.09 0.25
N SER A 57 11.18 2.94 0.20
CA SER A 57 11.73 3.51 -1.03
C SER A 57 12.20 2.49 -2.08
N PRO A 58 12.88 1.38 -1.70
CA PRO A 58 13.34 0.40 -2.68
C PRO A 58 12.20 -0.29 -3.45
N PHE A 59 10.93 -0.14 -3.07
CA PHE A 59 9.85 -0.86 -3.75
C PHE A 59 9.24 -0.12 -4.96
N ALA A 60 9.83 1.01 -5.38
CA ALA A 60 9.39 1.76 -6.54
C ALA A 60 9.80 1.11 -7.88
N ALA A 61 8.81 0.92 -8.76
CA ALA A 61 8.94 0.36 -10.12
C ALA A 61 9.22 -1.16 -10.25
N GLY A 62 8.69 -1.98 -9.34
CA GLY A 62 8.89 -3.44 -9.33
C GLY A 62 10.29 -3.97 -8.95
N MET A 63 10.54 -4.58 -7.80
CA MET A 63 10.53 -3.78 -6.59
C MET A 63 11.16 -2.46 -7.02
N SER A 64 12.50 -2.41 -7.06
CA SER A 64 13.41 -1.31 -7.48
C SER A 64 13.77 -1.36 -8.98
N LEU A 65 12.90 -0.92 -9.88
CA LEU A 65 13.14 -0.90 -11.35
C LEU A 65 13.42 -2.26 -12.02
N THR A 66 13.36 -3.37 -11.30
CA THR A 66 13.52 -4.74 -11.83
C THR A 66 12.24 -5.34 -12.39
N GLY A 67 11.09 -4.66 -12.26
CA GLY A 67 9.80 -5.14 -12.75
C GLY A 67 9.10 -6.21 -11.89
N ASN A 68 9.63 -6.56 -10.72
CA ASN A 68 9.02 -7.51 -9.77
C ASN A 68 7.74 -6.95 -9.10
N ASN A 69 7.22 -7.54 -8.01
CA ASN A 69 5.97 -7.12 -7.32
C ASN A 69 5.68 -5.61 -7.27
N CYS A 70 4.42 -5.20 -7.36
CA CYS A 70 4.04 -3.80 -7.34
C CYS A 70 4.37 -3.13 -5.99
N GLY A 71 4.96 -1.93 -6.04
CA GLY A 71 5.28 -1.18 -4.82
C GLY A 71 4.05 -0.79 -3.99
N ALA A 72 2.90 -0.51 -4.62
CA ALA A 72 1.66 -0.27 -3.89
C ALA A 72 1.25 -1.48 -3.04
N LEU A 73 1.30 -2.69 -3.62
CA LEU A 73 1.02 -3.94 -2.90
C LEU A 73 1.99 -4.11 -1.72
N VAL A 74 3.29 -3.93 -1.96
CA VAL A 74 4.30 -4.05 -0.88
C VAL A 74 4.08 -3.01 0.22
N GLY A 75 3.79 -1.75 -0.13
CA GLY A 75 3.48 -0.70 0.84
C GLY A 75 2.26 -1.04 1.70
N GLY A 76 1.20 -1.58 1.09
CA GLY A 76 0.02 -2.04 1.84
C GLY A 76 0.36 -3.19 2.79
N LEU A 77 1.22 -4.14 2.36
CA LEU A 77 1.69 -5.22 3.21
C LEU A 77 2.58 -4.73 4.37
N MET A 78 3.41 -3.71 4.14
CA MET A 78 4.19 -3.07 5.20
C MET A 78 3.26 -2.51 6.28
N ILE A 79 2.22 -1.77 5.89
CA ILE A 79 1.24 -1.20 6.83
C ILE A 79 0.49 -2.28 7.61
N LEU A 80 -0.02 -3.31 6.92
CA LEU A 80 -0.65 -4.44 7.61
C LEU A 80 0.33 -5.14 8.57
N GLY A 81 1.60 -5.28 8.17
CA GLY A 81 2.66 -5.80 9.02
C GLY A 81 2.89 -4.95 10.27
N THR A 82 2.82 -3.62 10.19
CA THR A 82 2.92 -2.75 11.38
C THR A 82 1.72 -2.84 12.32
N ALA A 83 0.54 -3.25 11.82
CA ALA A 83 -0.66 -3.40 12.62
C ALA A 83 -0.83 -4.80 13.24
N PHE A 84 -0.37 -5.84 12.53
CA PHE A 84 -0.68 -7.23 12.85
C PHE A 84 0.53 -8.17 12.92
N GLY A 85 1.71 -7.74 12.48
CA GLY A 85 2.91 -8.57 12.52
C GLY A 85 3.36 -8.88 13.95
N ARG A 86 4.07 -10.00 14.11
CA ARG A 86 4.75 -10.37 15.36
C ARG A 86 5.67 -9.25 15.84
N LYS A 87 5.75 -9.07 17.15
CA LYS A 87 6.60 -8.03 17.77
C LYS A 87 7.94 -8.58 18.22
N ASP A 88 7.99 -9.87 18.51
CA ASP A 88 9.19 -10.58 18.92
C ASP A 88 9.48 -11.76 17.96
N ILE A 89 10.75 -11.94 17.62
CA ILE A 89 11.22 -13.08 16.82
C ILE A 89 10.93 -14.42 17.52
N HIS A 90 10.90 -14.41 18.86
CA HIS A 90 10.64 -15.57 19.71
C HIS A 90 9.18 -16.02 19.72
N GLU A 91 8.24 -15.20 19.20
CA GLU A 91 6.85 -15.64 18.93
C GLU A 91 6.77 -16.74 17.85
N GLY A 92 7.87 -16.97 17.12
CA GLY A 92 8.01 -18.11 16.22
C GLY A 92 6.99 -18.09 15.08
N MET A 93 6.49 -19.27 14.71
CA MET A 93 5.54 -19.45 13.62
C MET A 93 4.14 -18.98 13.97
N ASP A 94 3.73 -19.06 15.24
CA ASP A 94 2.38 -18.68 15.67
C ASP A 94 2.17 -17.16 15.46
N GLY A 95 3.14 -16.34 15.87
CA GLY A 95 3.09 -14.89 15.61
C GLY A 95 3.12 -14.52 14.12
N ILE A 96 3.77 -15.33 13.28
CA ILE A 96 3.71 -15.14 11.81
C ILE A 96 2.30 -15.41 11.29
N ILE A 97 1.68 -16.52 11.70
CA ILE A 97 0.38 -16.96 11.19
C ILE A 97 -0.73 -15.97 11.58
N GLU A 98 -0.68 -15.43 12.80
CA GLU A 98 -1.63 -14.41 13.25
C GLU A 98 -1.54 -13.15 12.38
N GLY A 99 -0.32 -12.66 12.13
CA GLY A 99 -0.10 -11.44 11.35
C GLY A 99 -0.32 -11.59 9.85
N ILE A 100 -0.12 -12.77 9.27
CA ILE A 100 -0.19 -12.96 7.82
C ILE A 100 -1.63 -13.06 7.29
N ARG A 101 -2.60 -13.41 8.13
CA ARG A 101 -4.00 -13.58 7.72
C ARG A 101 -4.60 -12.33 7.05
N PRO A 102 -4.51 -11.11 7.62
CA PRO A 102 -4.96 -9.88 6.95
C PRO A 102 -4.12 -9.56 5.70
N CYS A 103 -2.81 -9.77 5.73
CA CYS A 103 -1.92 -9.57 4.57
C CYS A 103 -2.33 -10.42 3.36
N ARG A 104 -2.72 -11.68 3.58
CA ARG A 104 -3.20 -12.57 2.51
C ARG A 104 -4.48 -12.07 1.83
N LYS A 105 -5.34 -11.33 2.55
CA LYS A 105 -6.55 -10.75 1.96
C LYS A 105 -6.19 -9.67 0.94
N LEU A 106 -5.23 -8.80 1.28
CA LEU A 106 -4.72 -7.77 0.37
C LEU A 106 -4.08 -8.39 -0.88
N VAL A 107 -3.23 -9.41 -0.75
CA VAL A 107 -2.61 -10.07 -1.91
C VAL A 107 -3.67 -10.66 -2.85
N LYS A 108 -4.68 -11.33 -2.30
CA LYS A 108 -5.77 -11.91 -3.10
C LYS A 108 -6.60 -10.85 -3.80
N TYR A 109 -6.97 -9.77 -3.09
CA TYR A 109 -7.67 -8.64 -3.67
C TYR A 109 -6.87 -8.02 -4.82
N PHE A 110 -5.58 -7.74 -4.57
CA PHE A 110 -4.70 -7.12 -5.55
C PHE A 110 -4.55 -7.98 -6.81
N GLN A 111 -4.28 -9.28 -6.64
CA GLN A 111 -4.15 -10.21 -7.76
C GLN A 111 -5.46 -10.35 -8.55
N GLY A 112 -6.61 -10.29 -7.87
CA GLY A 112 -7.92 -10.30 -8.54
C GLY A 112 -8.17 -9.03 -9.36
N ALA A 113 -7.75 -7.87 -8.87
CA ALA A 113 -7.96 -6.58 -9.53
C ALA A 113 -6.96 -6.29 -10.65
N GLN A 114 -5.69 -6.68 -10.47
CA GLN A 114 -4.60 -6.36 -11.41
C GLN A 114 -4.24 -7.54 -12.32
N HIS A 115 -4.77 -8.75 -12.06
CA HIS A 115 -4.44 -10.02 -12.73
C HIS A 115 -2.97 -10.45 -12.64
N ALA A 116 -2.12 -9.64 -12.02
CA ALA A 116 -0.72 -9.88 -11.77
C ALA A 116 -0.34 -9.24 -10.43
N VAL A 117 0.77 -9.68 -9.86
CA VAL A 117 1.37 -9.00 -8.71
C VAL A 117 2.63 -8.23 -9.12
N ASN A 118 3.23 -8.56 -10.26
CA ASN A 118 4.47 -7.97 -10.76
C ASN A 118 4.21 -6.65 -11.51
N CYS A 119 4.98 -5.61 -11.17
CA CYS A 119 4.87 -4.28 -11.74
C CYS A 119 5.05 -4.29 -13.25
N ARG A 120 6.04 -5.02 -13.79
CA ARG A 120 6.26 -5.09 -15.25
C ARG A 120 5.11 -5.76 -15.98
N GLU A 121 4.47 -6.76 -15.38
CA GLU A 121 3.28 -7.40 -15.95
C GLU A 121 2.08 -6.42 -15.95
N ILE A 122 1.94 -5.63 -14.88
CA ILE A 122 0.87 -4.64 -14.74
C ILE A 122 1.09 -3.45 -15.68
N THR A 123 2.31 -2.93 -15.79
CA THR A 123 2.63 -1.77 -16.62
C THR A 123 2.81 -2.14 -18.09
N GLY A 124 3.21 -3.39 -18.37
CA GLY A 124 3.60 -3.86 -19.71
C GLY A 124 4.96 -3.31 -20.15
N VAL A 125 5.72 -2.67 -19.26
CA VAL A 125 6.91 -1.88 -19.60
C VAL A 125 8.05 -2.15 -18.62
N ASP A 126 9.27 -2.25 -19.16
CA ASP A 126 10.49 -2.19 -18.37
C ASP A 126 10.81 -0.75 -17.99
N LEU A 127 10.45 -0.35 -16.77
CA LEU A 127 10.67 1.00 -16.27
C LEU A 127 12.15 1.34 -16.03
N SER A 128 13.06 0.35 -16.11
CA SER A 128 14.51 0.62 -16.10
C SER A 128 15.05 1.14 -17.42
N ASP A 129 14.32 0.97 -18.53
CA ASP A 129 14.63 1.59 -19.83
C ASP A 129 14.09 3.03 -19.84
N PRO A 130 14.96 4.06 -19.93
CA PRO A 130 14.52 5.46 -19.92
C PRO A 130 13.50 5.80 -21.01
N LYS A 131 13.63 5.26 -22.22
CA LYS A 131 12.70 5.56 -23.32
C LYS A 131 11.35 4.91 -23.10
N ALA A 132 11.36 3.66 -22.63
CA ALA A 132 10.13 2.93 -22.36
C ALA A 132 9.38 3.56 -21.16
N SER A 133 10.12 3.95 -20.12
CA SER A 133 9.63 4.68 -18.95
C SER A 133 9.00 6.03 -19.33
N GLU A 134 9.70 6.85 -20.13
CA GLU A 134 9.17 8.13 -20.62
C GLU A 134 7.86 7.94 -21.41
N GLY A 135 7.84 6.98 -22.34
CA GLY A 135 6.64 6.67 -23.12
C GLY A 135 5.47 6.20 -22.25
N TYR A 136 5.73 5.36 -21.25
CA TYR A 136 4.71 4.90 -20.30
C TYR A 136 4.08 6.06 -19.54
N PHE A 137 4.90 6.96 -18.98
CA PHE A 137 4.39 8.09 -18.19
C PHE A 137 3.70 9.15 -19.06
N ALA A 138 4.24 9.47 -20.24
CA ALA A 138 3.59 10.36 -21.21
C ALA A 138 2.23 9.81 -21.67
N GLY A 139 2.08 8.48 -21.73
CA GLY A 139 0.83 7.78 -22.06
C GLY A 139 -0.19 7.67 -20.92
N GLY A 140 0.00 8.36 -19.80
CA GLY A 140 -0.92 8.30 -18.65
C GLY A 140 -0.60 7.18 -17.65
N GLY A 141 0.58 6.56 -17.75
CA GLY A 141 1.02 5.51 -16.83
C GLY A 141 1.06 5.94 -15.37
N LEU A 142 1.32 7.22 -15.09
CA LEU A 142 1.25 7.76 -13.73
C LEU A 142 -0.18 7.70 -13.17
N MET A 143 -1.18 8.10 -13.96
CA MET A 143 -2.60 8.01 -13.55
C MET A 143 -3.00 6.56 -13.27
N LYS A 144 -2.52 5.60 -14.06
CA LYS A 144 -2.74 4.17 -13.79
C LYS A 144 -2.14 3.76 -12.44
N CYS A 145 -0.89 4.13 -12.15
CA CYS A 145 -0.24 3.84 -10.87
C CYS A 145 -0.98 4.51 -9.69
N SER A 146 -1.40 5.77 -9.83
CA SER A 146 -2.14 6.52 -8.81
C SER A 146 -3.48 5.84 -8.47
N ASN A 147 -4.20 5.32 -9.46
CA ASN A 147 -5.44 4.56 -9.22
C ASN A 147 -5.17 3.26 -8.44
N ILE A 148 -4.12 2.51 -8.81
CA ILE A 148 -3.73 1.28 -8.10
C ILE A 148 -3.37 1.57 -6.63
N ILE A 149 -2.64 2.66 -6.38
CA ILE A 149 -2.26 3.09 -5.02
C ILE A 149 -3.51 3.45 -4.23
N ALA A 150 -4.43 4.22 -4.81
CA ALA A 150 -5.67 4.61 -4.16
C ALA A 150 -6.54 3.38 -3.82
N ASP A 151 -6.64 2.40 -4.72
CA ASP A 151 -7.35 1.14 -4.47
C ASP A 151 -6.73 0.34 -3.33
N VAL A 152 -5.39 0.22 -3.30
CA VAL A 152 -4.68 -0.45 -2.20
C VAL A 152 -4.89 0.27 -0.88
N VAL A 153 -4.78 1.60 -0.85
CA VAL A 153 -5.02 2.42 0.34
C VAL A 153 -6.43 2.20 0.86
N VAL A 154 -7.45 2.29 0.00
CA VAL A 154 -8.85 2.09 0.39
C VAL A 154 -9.06 0.69 0.95
N TYR A 155 -8.53 -0.33 0.28
CA TYR A 155 -8.68 -1.72 0.74
C TYR A 155 -8.01 -1.95 2.10
N VAL A 156 -6.81 -1.43 2.30
CA VAL A 156 -6.10 -1.55 3.58
C VAL A 156 -6.79 -0.76 4.67
N ALA A 157 -7.26 0.45 4.38
CA ALA A 157 -8.00 1.28 5.34
C ALA A 157 -9.32 0.63 5.76
N ASP A 158 -10.07 0.07 4.80
CA ASP A 158 -11.28 -0.71 5.05
C ASP A 158 -11.00 -1.91 5.95
N LEU A 159 -9.97 -2.70 5.62
CA LEU A 159 -9.58 -3.85 6.43
C LEU A 159 -9.22 -3.44 7.86
N LEU A 160 -8.42 -2.38 8.03
CA LEU A 160 -8.04 -1.87 9.36
C LEU A 160 -9.28 -1.37 10.15
N TYR A 161 -10.21 -0.72 9.46
CA TYR A 161 -11.47 -0.24 10.04
C TYR A 161 -12.33 -1.40 10.56
N GLU A 162 -12.49 -2.45 9.76
CA GLU A 162 -13.24 -3.66 10.13
C GLU A 162 -12.57 -4.43 11.28
N GLU A 163 -11.24 -4.54 11.27
CA GLU A 163 -10.51 -5.18 12.36
C GLU A 163 -10.56 -4.36 13.66
N ASN A 164 -10.63 -3.02 13.58
CA ASN A 164 -10.87 -2.16 14.74
C ASN A 164 -12.26 -2.40 15.34
N LYS A 165 -13.30 -2.51 14.50
CA LYS A 165 -14.68 -2.77 14.94
C LYS A 165 -14.84 -4.12 15.65
N LYS A 166 -14.14 -5.18 15.18
CA LYS A 166 -14.20 -6.53 15.80
C LYS A 166 -13.51 -6.63 17.15
N ARG A 167 -12.59 -5.71 17.46
CA ARG A 167 -11.84 -5.67 18.73
C ARG A 167 -12.60 -4.94 19.84
N LYS A 168 -13.74 -4.33 19.52
CA LYS A 168 -14.68 -3.73 20.46
C LYS A 168 -15.72 -4.75 20.91
#